data_AF-A0A6G3X0P3-F1
#
_entry.id   AF-A0A6G3X0P3-F1
#
_cell.length_a   1.000
_cell.length_b   1.000
_cell.length_c   1.000
_cell.angle_alpha   90.00
_cell.angle_beta   90.00
_cell.angle_gamma   90.00
#
_symmetry.space_group_name_H-M   'P 1'
#
loop_
_entity.id
_entity.type
_entity.pdbx_description
1 polymer ?
#
loop_
_entity_poly.entity_id
_entity_poly.type
_entity_poly.pdbx_seq_one_letter_code
_entity_poly.pdbx_strand_id
1 'polypeptide(L)'
;MLGFTRVRRHTIAATATTVALAVALVGCSSDGDGDKDGAKDSAKSGGAFPVSIKSSLGTAKIEEKPERIVTLGQGSAETAIALGQTPVGIESYPWGSDKSGYLPWINEAVKKSGDKLPKQFTGGEEIDFEAITELEPDVILAPWSGITQKQ
;
A
#
# COMPACT_ATOMS: atom_id res chain seq x y z
N MET A 1 70.96 -13.90 -1.87
CA MET A 1 70.18 -14.38 -0.71
C MET A 1 68.77 -14.69 -1.18
N LEU A 2 68.55 -15.92 -1.64
CA LEU A 2 67.24 -16.47 -2.02
C LEU A 2 66.83 -17.46 -0.91
N GLY A 3 65.80 -17.09 -0.14
CA GLY A 3 65.27 -17.89 0.96
C GLY A 3 64.19 -18.85 0.47
N PHE A 4 64.48 -20.14 0.62
CA PHE A 4 63.69 -21.29 0.21
C PHE A 4 62.26 -21.32 0.74
N THR A 5 61.37 -21.76 -0.16
CA THR A 5 60.03 -22.30 0.05
C THR A 5 60.01 -23.33 1.17
N ARG A 6 59.11 -23.17 2.16
CA ARG A 6 58.74 -24.25 3.08
C ARG A 6 57.23 -24.46 3.09
N VAL A 7 56.82 -25.28 2.13
CA VAL A 7 55.54 -25.98 2.13
C VAL A 7 55.50 -26.91 3.36
N ARG A 8 54.58 -26.65 4.28
CA ARG A 8 54.13 -27.60 5.31
C ARG A 8 52.62 -27.75 5.13
N ARG A 9 52.16 -28.76 4.40
CA ARG A 9 51.77 -30.08 4.94
C ARG A 9 50.88 -29.99 6.18
N HIS A 10 49.71 -29.38 6.04
CA HIS A 10 48.55 -29.68 6.89
C HIS A 10 47.32 -29.79 6.00
N THR A 11 47.33 -30.82 5.15
CA THR A 11 46.11 -31.36 4.57
C THR A 11 45.31 -32.08 5.66
N ILE A 12 43.99 -31.90 5.61
CA ILE A 12 42.95 -32.77 6.17
C ILE A 12 42.67 -32.61 7.67
N ALA A 13 41.81 -31.65 8.03
CA ALA A 13 40.78 -31.86 9.06
C ALA A 13 39.68 -30.79 8.95
N ALA A 14 38.42 -31.24 8.96
CA ALA A 14 37.20 -30.46 9.18
C ALA A 14 36.55 -29.74 7.98
N THR A 15 36.39 -30.45 6.87
CA THR A 15 35.19 -30.31 6.00
C THR A 15 34.03 -31.08 6.64
N ALA A 16 33.28 -30.49 7.59
CA ALA A 16 32.07 -31.11 8.14
C ALA A 16 31.13 -30.12 8.87
N THR A 17 30.86 -28.94 8.32
CA THR A 17 29.92 -27.99 8.94
C THR A 17 29.13 -27.21 7.89
N THR A 18 28.36 -27.91 7.05
CA THR A 18 27.57 -27.26 5.99
C THR A 18 26.10 -27.67 5.88
N VAL A 19 25.51 -28.47 6.79
CA VAL A 19 24.09 -28.87 6.60
C VAL A 19 23.34 -29.05 7.93
N ALA A 20 23.00 -27.96 8.62
CA ALA A 20 22.12 -28.06 9.81
C ALA A 20 21.28 -26.81 10.14
N LEU A 21 21.17 -25.81 9.24
CA LEU A 21 20.38 -24.60 9.50
C LEU A 21 19.31 -24.29 8.44
N ALA A 22 18.79 -25.32 7.76
CA ALA A 22 17.77 -25.16 6.70
C ALA A 22 16.38 -25.76 7.03
N VAL A 23 16.11 -26.22 8.27
CA VAL A 23 14.88 -26.97 8.60
C VAL A 23 14.15 -26.45 9.86
N ALA A 24 14.25 -25.16 10.18
CA ALA A 24 13.71 -24.65 11.46
C ALA A 24 12.65 -23.53 11.33
N LEU A 25 11.86 -23.49 10.24
CA LEU A 25 10.74 -22.54 10.11
C LEU A 25 9.42 -23.15 9.61
N VAL A 26 9.31 -24.48 9.49
CA VAL A 26 8.00 -25.16 9.39
C VAL A 26 7.56 -25.51 10.81
N GLY A 27 6.64 -24.73 11.36
CA GLY A 27 6.00 -25.09 12.63
C GLY A 27 5.31 -23.96 13.38
N CYS A 28 4.14 -23.53 12.89
CA CYS A 28 2.96 -23.38 13.76
C CYS A 28 1.68 -23.30 12.89
N SER A 29 1.25 -24.44 12.35
CA SER A 29 -0.14 -24.66 11.96
C SER A 29 -0.78 -25.45 13.09
N SER A 30 -1.75 -24.86 13.76
CA SER A 30 -2.56 -25.53 14.77
C SER A 30 -3.67 -26.28 14.05
N ASP A 31 -3.49 -27.58 13.83
CA ASP A 31 -4.55 -28.48 13.38
C ASP A 31 -5.46 -28.81 14.57
N GLY A 32 -6.66 -28.22 14.55
CA GLY A 32 -7.82 -28.66 15.30
C GLY A 32 -8.74 -29.45 14.37
N ASP A 33 -9.00 -30.69 14.77
CA ASP A 33 -9.72 -31.72 14.02
C ASP A 33 -11.19 -31.34 13.72
N GLY A 34 -11.57 -31.42 12.43
CA GLY A 34 -12.87 -31.92 12.00
C GLY A 34 -14.07 -30.98 11.89
N ASP A 35 -14.23 -30.32 10.74
CA ASP A 35 -15.46 -30.48 9.93
C ASP A 35 -15.16 -30.24 8.45
N LYS A 36 -15.51 -31.23 7.62
CA LYS A 36 -15.38 -31.15 6.17
C LYS A 36 -16.70 -30.63 5.62
N ASP A 37 -16.73 -29.38 5.20
CA ASP A 37 -17.62 -28.96 4.13
C ASP A 37 -16.83 -28.19 3.07
N GLY A 38 -16.81 -28.78 1.88
CA GLY A 38 -16.14 -28.22 0.72
C GLY A 38 -16.92 -27.05 0.16
N ALA A 39 -16.26 -25.90 0.08
CA ALA A 39 -16.51 -24.95 -0.99
C ALA A 39 -15.15 -24.57 -1.58
N LYS A 40 -14.91 -25.03 -2.82
CA LYS A 40 -13.95 -24.39 -3.70
C LYS A 40 -14.44 -22.98 -3.97
N ASP A 41 -14.13 -22.04 -3.08
CA ASP A 41 -14.21 -20.63 -3.45
C ASP A 41 -12.89 -20.25 -4.10
N SER A 42 -12.97 -20.05 -5.41
CA SER A 42 -11.92 -19.39 -6.16
C SER A 42 -11.62 -18.07 -5.44
N ALA A 43 -10.35 -17.86 -5.07
CA ALA A 43 -9.89 -16.65 -4.42
C ALA A 43 -10.31 -15.40 -5.22
N LYS A 44 -11.45 -14.81 -4.86
CA LYS A 44 -11.88 -13.51 -5.32
C LYS A 44 -11.10 -12.51 -4.46
N SER A 45 -10.15 -11.81 -5.06
CA SER A 45 -9.33 -10.78 -4.41
C SER A 45 -10.14 -9.51 -4.08
N GLY A 46 -11.24 -9.66 -3.36
CA GLY A 46 -11.98 -8.57 -2.75
C GLY A 46 -11.98 -8.80 -1.25
N GLY A 47 -11.36 -7.92 -0.47
CA GLY A 47 -11.49 -7.97 0.98
C GLY A 47 -12.97 -8.06 1.35
N ALA A 48 -13.30 -8.95 2.29
CA ALA A 48 -14.68 -9.09 2.75
C ALA A 48 -15.08 -7.82 3.50
N PHE A 49 -15.92 -7.01 2.87
CA PHE A 49 -16.61 -5.90 3.53
C PHE A 49 -17.71 -6.46 4.46
N PRO A 50 -18.05 -5.77 5.55
CA PRO A 50 -17.53 -4.47 5.98
C PRO A 50 -16.11 -4.54 6.56
N VAL A 51 -15.35 -3.45 6.45
CA VAL A 51 -14.04 -3.28 7.10
C VAL A 51 -14.04 -2.07 8.02
N SER A 52 -13.35 -2.18 9.16
CA SER A 52 -13.21 -1.09 10.13
C SER A 52 -11.74 -0.69 10.26
N ILE A 53 -11.46 0.59 10.02
CA ILE A 53 -10.11 1.17 10.11
C ILE A 53 -10.04 2.04 11.35
N LYS A 54 -9.19 1.63 12.29
CA LYS A 54 -8.91 2.40 13.51
C LYS A 54 -7.79 3.40 13.26
N SER A 55 -7.99 4.64 13.69
CA SER A 55 -7.02 5.73 13.64
C SER A 55 -6.98 6.50 14.97
N SER A 56 -6.15 7.53 15.06
CA SER A 56 -6.15 8.48 16.18
C SER A 56 -7.44 9.32 16.27
N LEU A 57 -8.21 9.43 15.18
CA LEU A 57 -9.44 10.20 15.08
C LEU A 57 -10.71 9.36 15.26
N GLY A 58 -10.55 8.10 15.69
CA GLY A 58 -11.66 7.16 15.87
C GLY A 58 -11.62 5.99 14.89
N THR A 59 -12.79 5.40 14.62
CA THR A 59 -12.93 4.24 13.74
C THR A 59 -13.81 4.59 12.55
N ALA A 60 -13.27 4.46 11.34
CA ALA A 60 -14.04 4.55 10.11
C ALA A 60 -14.50 3.15 9.71
N LYS A 61 -15.81 2.97 9.48
CA LYS A 61 -16.37 1.74 8.95
C LYS A 61 -16.70 1.94 7.48
N ILE A 62 -16.20 1.04 6.64
CA ILE A 62 -16.46 1.00 5.21
C ILE A 62 -17.37 -0.20 4.99
N GLU A 63 -18.63 0.06 4.66
CA GLU A 63 -19.69 -0.96 4.62
C GLU A 63 -19.59 -1.85 3.38
N GLU A 64 -19.16 -1.28 2.24
CA GLU A 64 -19.08 -1.93 0.95
C GLU A 64 -17.87 -1.46 0.15
N LYS A 65 -17.63 -2.09 -1.01
CA LYS A 65 -16.48 -1.74 -1.84
C LYS A 65 -16.64 -0.28 -2.35
N PRO A 66 -15.68 0.61 -2.08
CA PRO A 66 -15.73 1.98 -2.59
C PRO A 66 -15.66 2.04 -4.11
N GLU A 67 -16.44 2.94 -4.70
CA GLU A 67 -16.45 3.29 -6.11
C GLU A 67 -15.98 4.73 -6.34
N ARG A 68 -16.20 5.63 -5.38
CA ARG A 68 -15.92 7.08 -5.48
C ARG A 68 -14.93 7.53 -4.41
N ILE A 69 -13.66 7.31 -4.72
CA ILE A 69 -12.55 7.63 -3.81
C ILE A 69 -12.15 9.09 -3.95
N VAL A 70 -12.11 9.83 -2.83
CA VAL A 70 -11.37 11.09 -2.70
C VAL A 70 -10.10 10.85 -1.88
N THR A 71 -9.01 11.55 -2.20
CA THR A 71 -7.76 11.42 -1.45
C THR A 71 -7.27 12.76 -0.93
N LEU A 72 -6.87 12.77 0.33
CA LEU A 72 -6.27 13.90 1.04
C LEU A 72 -4.88 13.51 1.53
N GLY A 73 -3.98 14.49 1.59
CA GLY A 73 -2.62 14.26 2.03
C GLY A 73 -1.72 13.56 1.02
N GLN A 74 -0.43 13.67 1.30
CA GLN A 74 0.61 13.25 0.37
C GLN A 74 0.66 11.72 0.28
N GLY A 75 0.77 11.18 -0.94
CA GLY A 75 0.89 9.74 -1.18
C GLY A 75 -0.46 8.99 -1.25
N SER A 76 -1.56 9.59 -0.83
CA SER A 76 -2.88 8.94 -0.84
C SER A 76 -3.38 8.69 -2.25
N ALA A 77 -3.25 9.68 -3.15
CA ALA A 77 -3.63 9.56 -4.56
C ALA A 77 -2.77 8.51 -5.28
N GLU A 78 -1.45 8.55 -5.08
CA GLU A 78 -0.50 7.60 -5.63
C GLU A 78 -0.82 6.17 -5.18
N THR A 79 -1.16 5.98 -3.90
CA THR A 79 -1.50 4.66 -3.35
C THR A 79 -2.76 4.11 -4.02
N ALA A 80 -3.82 4.91 -4.16
CA ALA A 80 -5.05 4.48 -4.82
C ALA A 80 -4.79 4.10 -6.29
N ILE A 81 -4.07 4.95 -7.03
CA ILE A 81 -3.75 4.72 -8.44
C ILE A 81 -2.85 3.49 -8.62
N ALA A 82 -1.86 3.28 -7.75
CA ALA A 82 -0.99 2.11 -7.77
C ALA A 82 -1.77 0.80 -7.52
N LEU A 83 -2.87 0.87 -6.77
CA LEU A 83 -3.80 -0.25 -6.56
C LEU A 83 -4.85 -0.39 -7.67
N GLY A 84 -4.74 0.39 -8.75
CA GLY A 84 -5.62 0.32 -9.92
C GLY A 84 -6.92 1.10 -9.76
N GLN A 85 -6.99 2.04 -8.83
CA GLN A 85 -8.17 2.89 -8.61
C GLN A 85 -7.83 4.37 -8.83
N THR A 86 -8.38 4.97 -9.87
CA THR A 86 -8.26 6.41 -10.10
C THR A 86 -9.28 7.18 -9.24
N PRO A 87 -8.85 8.09 -8.33
CA PRO A 87 -9.77 8.88 -7.51
C PRO A 87 -10.68 9.79 -8.34
N VAL A 88 -11.87 10.11 -7.82
CA VAL A 88 -12.74 11.14 -8.40
C VAL A 88 -12.25 12.56 -8.08
N GLY A 89 -11.51 12.71 -6.97
CA GLY A 89 -10.82 13.94 -6.64
C GLY A 89 -9.58 13.75 -5.77
N ILE A 90 -8.65 14.68 -5.89
CA ILE A 90 -7.37 14.70 -5.18
C ILE A 90 -7.03 16.10 -4.69
N GLU A 91 -6.30 16.19 -3.59
CA GLU A 91 -5.68 17.44 -3.14
C GLU A 91 -4.68 17.98 -4.19
N SER A 92 -4.69 19.29 -4.43
CA SER A 92 -3.74 19.95 -5.33
C SER A 92 -2.37 20.12 -4.66
N TYR A 93 -1.30 19.85 -5.42
CA TYR A 93 0.08 20.12 -5.00
C TYR A 93 0.81 21.01 -6.01
N PRO A 94 0.56 22.34 -6.00
CA PRO A 94 1.11 23.26 -7.01
C PRO A 94 2.65 23.26 -7.07
N TRP A 95 3.32 23.08 -5.93
CA TRP A 95 4.77 23.11 -5.82
C TRP A 95 5.47 21.94 -6.54
N GLY A 96 4.79 20.80 -6.67
CA GLY A 96 5.31 19.60 -7.34
C GLY A 96 4.69 19.37 -8.72
N SER A 97 3.72 20.18 -9.11
CA SER A 97 2.98 20.01 -10.35
C SER A 97 3.72 20.58 -11.55
N ASP A 98 3.56 19.97 -12.72
CA ASP A 98 4.07 20.51 -13.97
C ASP A 98 3.02 21.38 -14.70
N LYS A 99 3.24 21.66 -15.99
CA LYS A 99 2.35 22.47 -16.83
C LYS A 99 0.92 21.92 -16.95
N SER A 100 0.69 20.66 -16.62
CA SER A 100 -0.66 20.09 -16.58
C SER A 100 -1.45 20.50 -15.35
N GLY A 101 -0.78 21.06 -14.33
CA GLY A 101 -1.38 21.30 -13.01
C GLY A 101 -1.46 20.06 -12.12
N TYR A 102 -0.81 18.95 -12.48
CA TYR A 102 -0.77 17.73 -11.67
C TYR A 102 0.69 17.35 -11.39
N LEU A 103 0.90 16.58 -10.32
CA LEU A 103 2.16 15.86 -10.14
C LEU A 103 2.44 15.01 -11.39
N PRO A 104 3.64 15.07 -11.99
CA PRO A 104 3.91 14.40 -13.27
C PRO A 104 3.57 12.91 -13.26
N TRP A 105 3.91 12.21 -12.18
CA TRP A 105 3.65 10.78 -12.03
C TRP A 105 2.15 10.43 -11.91
N ILE A 106 1.35 11.28 -11.27
CA ILE A 106 -0.12 11.10 -11.23
C ILE A 106 -0.69 11.25 -12.63
N ASN A 107 -0.30 12.32 -13.34
CA ASN A 107 -0.77 12.59 -14.69
C ASN A 107 -0.44 11.44 -15.65
N GLU A 108 0.82 10.99 -15.64
CA GLU A 108 1.26 9.88 -16.48
C GLU A 108 0.52 8.58 -16.14
N ALA A 109 0.38 8.24 -14.85
CA ALA A 109 -0.28 7.01 -14.44
C ALA A 109 -1.75 6.96 -14.85
N VAL A 110 -2.50 8.05 -14.62
CA VAL A 110 -3.93 8.14 -14.97
C VAL A 110 -4.14 8.15 -16.49
N LYS A 111 -3.29 8.85 -17.25
CA LYS A 111 -3.36 8.80 -18.72
C LYS A 111 -3.03 7.41 -19.26
N LYS A 112 -2.07 6.72 -18.66
CA LYS A 112 -1.68 5.37 -19.05
C LYS A 112 -2.78 4.34 -18.77
N SER A 113 -3.57 4.52 -17.70
CA SER A 113 -4.75 3.68 -17.45
C SER A 113 -5.92 4.00 -18.39
N GLY A 114 -5.90 5.16 -19.06
CA GLY A 114 -6.98 5.63 -19.92
C GLY A 114 -8.13 6.28 -19.15
N ASP A 115 -7.92 6.56 -17.87
CA ASP A 115 -8.93 7.16 -17.01
C ASP A 115 -8.98 8.69 -17.17
N LYS A 116 -10.03 9.29 -16.64
CA LYS A 116 -10.17 10.74 -16.52
C LYS A 116 -9.29 11.25 -15.37
N LEU A 117 -8.59 12.36 -15.59
CA LEU A 117 -7.88 13.04 -14.52
C LEU A 117 -8.84 13.44 -13.36
N PRO A 118 -8.48 13.17 -12.09
CA PRO A 118 -9.30 13.52 -10.92
C PRO A 118 -9.52 15.03 -10.80
N LYS A 119 -10.66 15.50 -10.27
CA LYS A 119 -10.82 16.93 -9.93
C LYS A 119 -9.83 17.29 -8.83
N GLN A 120 -9.14 18.43 -8.97
CA GLN A 120 -8.31 18.97 -7.90
C GLN A 120 -9.11 19.93 -7.02
N PHE A 121 -8.78 19.96 -5.73
CA PHE A 121 -9.33 20.89 -4.75
C PHE A 121 -8.25 21.32 -3.74
N THR A 122 -8.50 22.39 -2.99
CA THR A 122 -7.62 22.86 -1.91
C THR A 122 -7.72 21.91 -0.71
N GLY A 123 -6.58 21.45 -0.19
CA GLY A 123 -6.50 20.60 1.01
C GLY A 123 -5.71 21.26 2.14
N GLY A 124 -5.09 20.44 2.99
CA GLY A 124 -4.30 20.91 4.13
C GLY A 124 -5.13 21.58 5.23
N GLU A 125 -4.74 22.79 5.66
CA GLU A 125 -5.46 23.53 6.71
C GLU A 125 -6.77 24.18 6.19
N GLU A 126 -6.84 24.48 4.89
CA GLU A 126 -7.96 25.17 4.23
C GLU A 126 -8.70 24.21 3.29
N ILE A 127 -9.15 23.06 3.83
CA ILE A 127 -9.83 22.03 3.04
C ILE A 127 -11.12 22.60 2.42
N ASP A 128 -11.24 22.45 1.10
CA ASP A 128 -12.43 22.81 0.34
C ASP A 128 -13.48 21.69 0.45
N PHE A 129 -14.24 21.71 1.55
CA PHE A 129 -15.29 20.72 1.81
C PHE A 129 -16.44 20.79 0.80
N GLU A 130 -16.72 21.96 0.22
CA GLU A 130 -17.77 22.10 -0.80
C GLU A 130 -17.35 21.33 -2.06
N ALA A 131 -16.13 21.54 -2.56
CA ALA A 131 -15.62 20.79 -3.70
C ALA A 131 -15.54 19.28 -3.45
N ILE A 132 -15.23 18.84 -2.22
CA ILE A 132 -15.21 17.41 -1.86
C ILE A 132 -16.64 16.84 -1.83
N THR A 133 -17.61 17.55 -1.25
CA THR A 133 -18.99 17.05 -1.15
C THR A 133 -19.69 16.98 -2.50
N GLU A 134 -19.43 17.91 -3.42
CA GLU A 134 -19.89 17.85 -4.81
C GLU A 134 -19.41 16.60 -5.56
N LEU A 135 -18.28 16.02 -5.13
CA LEU A 135 -17.75 14.79 -5.71
C LEU A 135 -18.44 13.54 -5.17
N GLU A 136 -19.38 13.66 -4.23
CA GLU A 136 -20.14 12.54 -3.65
C GLU A 136 -19.26 11.32 -3.33
N PRO A 137 -18.16 11.47 -2.57
CA PRO A 137 -17.29 10.33 -2.27
C PRO A 137 -17.95 9.35 -1.32
N ASP A 138 -17.66 8.06 -1.50
CA ASP A 138 -18.03 6.98 -0.57
C ASP A 138 -16.88 6.60 0.37
N VAL A 139 -15.65 7.01 0.04
CA VAL A 139 -14.49 6.91 0.92
C VAL A 139 -13.54 8.08 0.71
N ILE A 140 -12.95 8.57 1.81
CA ILE A 140 -11.87 9.56 1.79
C ILE A 140 -10.62 8.92 2.39
N LEU A 141 -9.57 8.76 1.57
CA LEU A 141 -8.28 8.26 2.01
C LEU A 141 -7.40 9.41 2.47
N ALA A 142 -7.11 9.46 3.77
CA ALA A 142 -6.35 10.55 4.39
C ALA A 142 -5.29 10.10 5.42
N PRO A 143 -4.51 9.02 5.20
CA PRO A 143 -3.57 8.49 6.20
C PRO A 143 -2.43 9.46 6.56
N TRP A 144 -2.03 10.34 5.64
CA TRP A 144 -0.97 11.33 5.86
C TRP A 144 -1.41 12.73 5.39
N SER A 145 -2.51 13.23 5.96
CA SER A 145 -3.14 14.50 5.59
C SER A 145 -2.94 15.64 6.60
N GLY A 146 -2.65 15.32 7.86
CA GLY A 146 -2.66 16.33 8.94
C GLY A 146 -4.05 16.73 9.42
N ILE A 147 -5.12 16.07 8.95
CA ILE A 147 -6.49 16.31 9.41
C ILE A 147 -6.58 16.12 10.94
N THR A 148 -7.33 17.02 11.56
CA THR A 148 -7.59 17.00 13.00
C THR A 148 -9.03 16.60 13.30
N GLN A 149 -9.32 16.27 14.56
CA GLN A 149 -10.68 15.91 14.99
C GLN A 149 -11.75 17.00 14.76
N LYS A 150 -11.32 18.27 14.61
CA LYS A 150 -12.23 19.42 14.44
C LYS A 150 -12.67 19.61 12.99
N GLN A 151 -11.91 19.06 12.04
CA GLN A 151 -12.19 19.07 10.61
C GLN A 151 -12.98 17.82 10.25
#